data_AF-A0A7R9HTU3-F1
#
_entry.id   AF-A0A7R9HTU3-F1
#
_cell.length_a   1.000
_cell.length_b   1.000
_cell.length_c   1.000
_cell.angle_alpha   90.00
_cell.angle_beta   90.00
_cell.angle_gamma   90.00
#
_symmetry.space_group_name_H-M   'P 1'
#
loop_
_entity.id
_entity.type
_entity.pdbx_description
1 polymer ?
#
loop_
_entity_poly.entity_id
_entity_poly.type
_entity_poly.pdbx_seq_one_letter_code
_entity_poly.pdbx_strand_id
1 'polypeptide(L)'
;MSEDHAVSCLVVGTESGEIFMLDPEAFTILETMSLCGSGNDSSPLVPAQVAATGLYDVEYRVVTACRDGSVCLVRRGWKEAKVLAQLSAQVVDMIVQSDNASIVLATMDHSLHCYSKKGKKQWEVKLAAPVSTLTPLALPHVGTTLVCVALLGGAVHFYSGRQLCDVITASDTVSAMLFGRFGQEEHSLILVTVGESLGLVIVGEGLSLVIVDEGLGLVIVGEGLGLVIVGEGLGLVIVGEGLGLVTVDEDLVLVTVGEGLVLVTVSERLVLVIVGEGLGLVIVGEDLVLVTVGEGLGLVTVGEDLVLVTVGEGLGLVIVGEDLVLVIVGEGLGLVIVVGEGLVLVTAGEDLVLVTVGEGLGLVIVGEDLVMVTVGEGLVLVTAGEDLVLVIVGEGLGLVIVGGALLVKILKRTAHFVPQSSGPGLVPVQHIKMIIPKKSKLFVEQTMREREDSSRMHQTFHQDLLRLRLSTARSCVKALQSCSNPISDSSDEPLKISAQVLGLGPTFQIHLTLQNMSDNNRPSKDLAIVFHCDDKLYHIEKPYIQVPLLVPGLLYNFKTQVEYVSDVDVSDQVRILVVGQNSTQPLLAAAINMPACDILDII
;
A
#
# COMPACT_ATOMS: atom_id res chain seq x y z
N MET A 1 38.23 -20.47 -26.94
CA MET A 1 36.77 -20.33 -26.76
C MET A 1 36.51 -18.89 -26.32
N SER A 2 35.35 -18.34 -26.65
CA SER A 2 34.80 -17.16 -25.97
C SER A 2 34.66 -17.45 -24.48
N GLU A 3 34.84 -16.45 -23.62
CA GLU A 3 34.67 -16.62 -22.16
C GLU A 3 33.21 -16.93 -21.82
N ASP A 4 32.27 -16.44 -22.64
CA ASP A 4 30.81 -16.69 -22.59
C ASP A 4 30.38 -18.15 -22.85
N HIS A 5 31.34 -19.06 -23.09
CA HIS A 5 31.09 -20.50 -23.27
C HIS A 5 31.87 -21.37 -22.25
N ALA A 6 32.44 -20.74 -21.22
CA ALA A 6 33.00 -21.45 -20.07
C ALA A 6 31.90 -21.85 -19.07
N VAL A 7 32.10 -22.94 -18.33
CA VAL A 7 31.17 -23.38 -17.29
C VAL A 7 31.36 -22.55 -16.01
N SER A 8 30.27 -22.05 -15.44
CA SER A 8 30.29 -21.20 -14.23
C SER A 8 30.17 -22.04 -12.95
N CYS A 9 31.13 -21.93 -12.03
CA CYS A 9 31.05 -22.54 -10.70
C CYS A 9 30.05 -21.77 -9.81
N LEU A 10 29.23 -22.49 -9.04
CA LEU A 10 28.30 -21.87 -8.09
C LEU A 10 29.02 -21.48 -6.80
N VAL A 11 28.66 -20.33 -6.21
CA VAL A 11 29.20 -19.82 -4.94
C VAL A 11 28.04 -19.57 -3.97
N VAL A 12 28.07 -20.22 -2.81
CA VAL A 12 26.97 -20.19 -1.82
C VAL A 12 27.50 -19.72 -0.47
N GLY A 13 26.87 -18.71 0.12
CA GLY A 13 27.12 -18.28 1.50
C GLY A 13 26.09 -18.86 2.47
N THR A 14 26.49 -19.24 3.69
CA THR A 14 25.64 -19.92 4.67
C THR A 14 25.53 -19.15 6.00
N GLU A 15 24.48 -19.43 6.78
CA GLU A 15 24.30 -18.84 8.12
C GLU A 15 25.36 -19.28 9.15
N SER A 16 26.16 -20.32 8.86
CA SER A 16 27.35 -20.67 9.64
C SER A 16 28.51 -19.67 9.49
N GLY A 17 28.43 -18.72 8.56
CA GLY A 17 29.55 -17.83 8.21
C GLY A 17 30.58 -18.52 7.32
N GLU A 18 30.14 -19.42 6.44
CA GLU A 18 30.99 -20.12 5.48
C GLU A 18 30.58 -19.78 4.05
N ILE A 19 31.53 -19.87 3.12
CA ILE A 19 31.31 -19.78 1.68
C ILE A 19 31.80 -21.10 1.07
N PHE A 20 30.93 -21.73 0.30
CA PHE A 20 31.23 -22.94 -0.47
C PHE A 20 31.29 -22.58 -1.96
N MET A 21 32.30 -23.11 -2.65
CA MET A 21 32.32 -23.18 -4.11
C MET A 21 31.99 -24.60 -4.53
N LEU A 22 31.01 -24.75 -5.43
CA LEU A 22 30.53 -26.05 -5.88
C LEU A 22 30.94 -26.32 -7.33
N ASP A 23 31.23 -27.58 -7.61
CA ASP A 23 31.46 -28.09 -8.96
C ASP A 23 30.15 -28.06 -9.77
N PRO A 24 30.16 -27.52 -11.01
CA PRO A 24 28.95 -27.33 -11.80
C PRO A 24 28.37 -28.61 -12.41
N GLU A 25 29.15 -29.70 -12.50
CA GLU A 25 28.68 -30.99 -13.05
C GLU A 25 28.39 -32.01 -11.93
N ALA A 26 29.24 -32.05 -10.90
CA ALA A 26 29.19 -33.03 -9.83
C ALA A 26 28.51 -32.53 -8.53
N PHE A 27 28.23 -31.22 -8.42
CA PHE A 27 27.72 -30.54 -7.21
C PHE A 27 28.55 -30.80 -5.94
N THR A 28 29.81 -31.23 -6.07
CA THR A 28 30.73 -31.45 -4.95
C THR A 28 31.37 -30.14 -4.50
N ILE A 29 31.77 -30.07 -3.23
CA ILE A 29 32.48 -28.90 -2.68
C ILE A 29 33.92 -28.88 -3.22
N LEU A 30 34.26 -27.83 -3.95
CA LEU A 30 35.60 -27.56 -4.48
C LEU A 30 36.49 -26.84 -3.46
N GLU A 31 36.00 -25.74 -2.88
CA GLU A 31 36.64 -25.00 -1.79
C GLU A 31 35.61 -24.58 -0.72
N THR A 32 36.07 -24.52 0.53
CA THR A 32 35.34 -23.96 1.68
C THR A 32 36.17 -22.84 2.30
N MET A 33 35.55 -21.69 2.53
CA MET A 33 36.19 -20.47 3.03
C MET A 33 35.37 -19.90 4.19
N SER A 34 36.01 -19.49 5.29
CA SER A 34 35.33 -18.95 6.47
C SER A 34 35.30 -17.42 6.50
N LEU A 35 34.16 -16.87 6.92
CA LEU A 35 33.92 -15.45 7.16
C LEU A 35 34.05 -15.17 8.67
N CYS A 36 35.27 -14.88 9.13
CA CYS A 36 35.57 -14.58 10.53
C CYS A 36 35.91 -13.11 10.76
N GLY A 37 35.61 -12.60 11.97
CA GLY A 37 36.02 -11.27 12.42
C GLY A 37 37.54 -11.07 12.40
N SER A 38 38.00 -9.87 12.03
CA SER A 38 39.43 -9.51 12.02
C SER A 38 39.93 -9.12 13.42
N GLY A 39 40.02 -10.09 14.34
CA GLY A 39 40.52 -9.85 15.71
C GLY A 39 40.58 -11.11 16.57
N ASN A 40 40.52 -10.93 17.89
CA ASN A 40 40.39 -12.04 18.86
C ASN A 40 38.94 -12.56 18.97
N ASP A 41 37.95 -11.82 18.46
CA ASP A 41 36.57 -12.29 18.37
C ASP A 41 36.41 -13.23 17.17
N SER A 42 36.35 -14.54 17.44
CA SER A 42 36.07 -15.57 16.44
C SER A 42 34.57 -15.71 16.16
N SER A 43 33.86 -14.58 16.02
CA SER A 43 32.44 -14.57 15.66
C SER A 43 32.27 -14.83 14.16
N PRO A 44 31.31 -15.67 13.75
CA PRO A 44 31.00 -15.89 12.34
C PRO A 44 30.29 -14.67 11.77
N LEU A 45 30.80 -14.14 10.65
CA LEU A 45 30.21 -13.02 9.92
C LEU A 45 29.23 -13.59 8.89
N VAL A 46 27.94 -13.57 9.21
CA VAL A 46 26.89 -14.12 8.34
C VAL A 46 26.78 -13.26 7.06
N PRO A 47 26.96 -13.84 5.86
CA PRO A 47 26.80 -13.12 4.60
C PRO A 47 25.33 -12.72 4.39
N ALA A 48 25.13 -11.54 3.82
CA ALA A 48 23.84 -11.02 3.36
C ALA A 48 23.80 -10.88 1.84
N GLN A 49 24.94 -10.48 1.24
CA GLN A 49 25.12 -10.33 -0.20
C GLN A 49 26.49 -10.90 -0.62
N VAL A 50 26.55 -11.56 -1.78
CA VAL A 50 27.73 -12.31 -2.27
C VAL A 50 27.93 -12.02 -3.76
N ALA A 51 29.13 -11.59 -4.15
CA ALA A 51 29.49 -11.33 -5.54
C ALA A 51 30.85 -11.97 -5.89
N ALA A 52 30.87 -12.86 -6.88
CA ALA A 52 32.07 -13.51 -7.39
C ALA A 52 32.55 -12.85 -8.69
N THR A 53 33.87 -12.76 -8.89
CA THR A 53 34.49 -12.21 -10.11
C THR A 53 35.80 -12.95 -10.44
N GLY A 54 36.12 -13.07 -11.74
CA GLY A 54 37.34 -13.73 -12.23
C GLY A 54 37.13 -15.20 -12.62
N LEU A 55 38.23 -15.89 -12.92
CA LEU A 55 38.25 -17.25 -13.46
C LEU A 55 38.72 -18.24 -12.40
N TYR A 56 38.00 -19.36 -12.23
CA TYR A 56 38.27 -20.33 -11.15
C TYR A 56 39.73 -20.80 -11.14
N ASP A 57 40.27 -21.25 -12.28
CA ASP A 57 41.62 -21.81 -12.32
C ASP A 57 42.77 -20.79 -12.21
N VAL A 58 42.50 -19.50 -12.45
CA VAL A 58 43.52 -18.45 -12.62
C VAL A 58 43.58 -17.54 -11.39
N GLU A 59 42.64 -16.61 -11.26
CA GLU A 59 42.38 -15.83 -10.04
C GLU A 59 40.89 -15.49 -10.01
N TYR A 60 40.20 -15.98 -8.99
CA TYR A 60 38.86 -15.51 -8.64
C TYR A 60 38.91 -14.70 -7.33
N ARG A 61 37.88 -13.88 -7.14
CA ARG A 61 37.65 -13.04 -5.96
C ARG A 61 36.18 -13.08 -5.58
N VAL A 62 35.88 -13.45 -4.34
CA VAL A 62 34.53 -13.40 -3.78
C VAL A 62 34.49 -12.24 -2.80
N VAL A 63 33.62 -11.26 -3.08
CA VAL A 63 33.30 -10.16 -2.18
C VAL A 63 32.00 -10.52 -1.46
N THR A 64 31.94 -10.31 -0.15
CA THR A 64 30.70 -10.46 0.62
C THR A 64 30.44 -9.23 1.46
N ALA A 65 29.16 -8.86 1.57
CA ALA A 65 28.67 -7.93 2.57
C ALA A 65 27.90 -8.73 3.62
N CYS A 66 28.20 -8.52 4.90
CA CYS A 66 27.70 -9.31 6.01
C CYS A 66 26.65 -8.55 6.83
N ARG A 67 25.82 -9.29 7.58
CA ARG A 67 24.70 -8.74 8.37
C ARG A 67 25.11 -7.76 9.48
N ASP A 68 26.39 -7.72 9.86
CA ASP A 68 26.98 -6.78 10.82
C ASP A 68 27.45 -5.44 10.18
N GLY A 69 27.38 -5.32 8.86
CA GLY A 69 27.94 -4.19 8.11
C GLY A 69 29.44 -4.32 7.78
N SER A 70 30.07 -5.47 8.01
CA SER A 70 31.41 -5.74 7.48
C SER A 70 31.36 -6.09 5.99
N VAL A 71 32.39 -5.69 5.25
CA VAL A 71 32.59 -6.05 3.84
C VAL A 71 33.89 -6.84 3.73
N CYS A 72 33.81 -8.09 3.27
CA CYS A 72 34.90 -9.04 3.22
C CYS A 72 35.32 -9.39 1.78
N LEU A 73 36.54 -9.89 1.64
CA LEU A 73 37.12 -10.37 0.37
C LEU A 73 37.85 -11.70 0.60
N VAL A 74 37.51 -12.70 -0.21
CA VAL A 74 38.26 -13.95 -0.36
C VAL A 74 38.88 -14.05 -1.75
N ARG A 75 39.90 -14.89 -1.90
CA ARG A 75 40.63 -15.15 -3.15
C ARG A 75 41.02 -16.63 -3.24
N ARG A 76 41.33 -17.12 -4.44
CA ARG A 76 41.87 -18.48 -4.68
C ARG A 76 42.94 -18.87 -3.65
N GLY A 77 42.70 -19.94 -2.91
CA GLY A 77 43.60 -20.47 -1.88
C GLY A 77 43.62 -19.72 -0.54
N TRP A 78 42.71 -18.76 -0.29
CA TRP A 78 42.52 -18.16 1.04
C TRP A 78 41.43 -18.91 1.82
N LYS A 79 41.79 -19.56 2.92
CA LYS A 79 40.82 -20.25 3.79
C LYS A 79 39.97 -19.31 4.64
N GLU A 80 40.50 -18.14 4.97
CA GLU A 80 39.84 -17.14 5.80
C GLU A 80 39.65 -15.86 4.97
N ALA A 81 38.47 -15.25 5.08
CA ALA A 81 38.16 -14.00 4.43
C ALA A 81 38.89 -12.82 5.07
N LYS A 82 39.24 -11.80 4.27
CA LYS A 82 39.78 -10.54 4.78
C LYS A 82 38.71 -9.45 4.80
N VAL A 83 38.43 -8.91 5.98
CA VAL A 83 37.65 -7.67 6.13
C VAL A 83 38.36 -6.52 5.38
N LEU A 84 37.65 -5.88 4.46
CA LEU A 84 38.08 -4.72 3.69
C LEU A 84 37.64 -3.39 4.31
N ALA A 85 36.44 -3.36 4.88
CA ALA A 85 35.84 -2.18 5.50
C ALA A 85 34.75 -2.58 6.50
N GLN A 86 34.50 -1.73 7.49
CA GLN A 86 33.26 -1.72 8.27
C GLN A 86 32.41 -0.53 7.81
N LEU A 87 31.11 -0.73 7.70
CA LEU A 87 30.11 0.30 7.37
C LEU A 87 29.39 0.77 8.63
N SER A 88 28.77 1.95 8.57
CA SER A 88 27.96 2.52 9.67
C SER A 88 26.51 2.04 9.67
N ALA A 89 26.09 1.31 8.64
CA ALA A 89 24.74 0.78 8.45
C ALA A 89 24.81 -0.52 7.64
N GLN A 90 23.75 -1.34 7.72
CA GLN A 90 23.65 -2.57 6.95
C GLN A 90 23.54 -2.29 5.45
N VAL A 91 24.05 -3.22 4.65
CA VAL A 91 23.98 -3.21 3.18
C VAL A 91 22.63 -3.74 2.75
N VAL A 92 21.95 -3.00 1.86
CA VAL A 92 20.75 -3.46 1.17
C VAL A 92 21.17 -4.32 -0.02
N ASP A 93 22.05 -3.78 -0.86
CA ASP A 93 22.48 -4.40 -2.10
C ASP A 93 23.94 -4.03 -2.44
N MET A 94 24.62 -4.89 -3.19
CA MET A 94 26.06 -4.83 -3.48
C MET A 94 26.34 -5.27 -4.92
N ILE A 95 27.05 -4.43 -5.68
CA ILE A 95 27.54 -4.77 -7.02
C ILE A 95 29.06 -4.64 -7.10
N VAL A 96 29.69 -5.50 -7.89
CA VAL A 96 31.13 -5.44 -8.18
C VAL A 96 31.30 -5.15 -9.67
N GLN A 97 31.81 -3.97 -10.02
CA GLN A 97 31.95 -3.54 -11.41
C GLN A 97 33.09 -4.31 -12.09
N SER A 98 32.81 -4.94 -13.24
CA SER A 98 33.75 -5.80 -13.97
C SER A 98 34.94 -5.04 -14.56
N ASP A 99 34.75 -3.78 -14.95
CA ASP A 99 35.74 -2.91 -15.60
C ASP A 99 36.92 -2.52 -14.68
N ASN A 100 36.63 -2.17 -13.43
CA ASN A 100 37.59 -1.61 -12.48
C ASN A 100 37.79 -2.48 -11.23
N ALA A 101 36.87 -3.41 -10.97
CA ALA A 101 36.68 -4.09 -9.69
C ALA A 101 36.54 -3.08 -8.52
N SER A 102 35.68 -2.09 -8.74
CA SER A 102 35.04 -1.27 -7.71
C SER A 102 33.89 -2.06 -7.08
N ILE A 103 33.74 -1.94 -5.77
CA ILE A 103 32.64 -2.51 -4.99
C ILE A 103 31.72 -1.33 -4.66
N VAL A 104 30.50 -1.32 -5.21
CA VAL A 104 29.49 -0.30 -4.95
C VAL A 104 28.41 -0.90 -4.06
N LEU A 105 28.03 -0.15 -3.02
CA LEU A 105 27.23 -0.63 -1.89
C LEU A 105 26.12 0.40 -1.62
N ALA A 106 24.87 -0.06 -1.54
CA ALA A 106 23.76 0.70 -1.02
C ALA A 106 23.53 0.33 0.46
N THR A 107 23.39 1.34 1.33
CA THR A 107 23.20 1.12 2.77
C THR A 107 21.87 1.69 3.28
N MET A 108 21.34 1.06 4.33
CA MET A 108 20.04 1.37 4.93
C MET A 108 19.86 2.84 5.35
N ASP A 109 20.96 3.57 5.60
CA ASP A 109 20.93 5.00 5.94
C ASP A 109 20.69 5.93 4.74
N HIS A 110 20.41 5.40 3.55
CA HIS A 110 20.20 6.13 2.28
C HIS A 110 21.51 6.73 1.73
N SER A 111 22.56 5.91 1.74
CA SER A 111 23.87 6.26 1.17
C SER A 111 24.27 5.26 0.08
N LEU A 112 24.91 5.77 -0.97
CA LEU A 112 25.64 4.96 -1.95
C LEU A 112 27.14 5.17 -1.71
N HIS A 113 27.86 4.08 -1.49
CA HIS A 113 29.30 4.10 -1.27
C HIS A 113 30.04 3.33 -2.36
N CYS A 114 31.23 3.79 -2.74
CA CYS A 114 32.14 2.99 -3.57
C CYS A 114 33.47 2.75 -2.89
N TYR A 115 33.93 1.50 -2.91
CA TYR A 115 35.21 1.04 -2.38
C TYR A 115 36.03 0.38 -3.48
N SER A 116 37.35 0.60 -3.45
CA SER A 116 38.28 -0.14 -4.30
C SER A 116 38.47 -1.58 -3.79
N LYS A 117 38.89 -2.51 -4.67
CA LYS A 117 39.41 -3.88 -4.37
C LYS A 117 40.56 -3.99 -3.34
N LYS A 118 40.90 -2.91 -2.65
CA LYS A 118 41.86 -2.83 -1.53
C LYS A 118 41.22 -2.32 -0.22
N GLY A 119 39.91 -2.12 -0.16
CA GLY A 119 39.18 -1.61 1.00
C GLY A 119 39.22 -0.08 1.19
N LYS A 120 39.86 0.68 0.29
CA LYS A 120 39.83 2.15 0.35
C LYS A 120 38.55 2.69 -0.30
N LYS A 121 37.74 3.42 0.48
CA LYS A 121 36.59 4.23 0.03
C LYS A 121 37.05 5.25 -1.03
N GLN A 122 36.34 5.33 -2.15
CA GLN A 122 36.62 6.21 -3.29
C GLN A 122 35.71 7.44 -3.28
N TRP A 123 34.40 7.22 -3.12
CA TRP A 123 33.39 8.27 -3.08
C TRP A 123 32.15 7.81 -2.31
N GLU A 124 31.25 8.76 -2.08
CA GLU A 124 30.01 8.64 -1.32
C GLU A 124 28.98 9.63 -1.87
N VAL A 125 27.74 9.20 -1.98
CA VAL A 125 26.59 10.02 -2.39
C VAL A 125 25.45 9.78 -1.41
N LYS A 126 24.79 10.84 -0.95
CA LYS A 126 23.55 10.73 -0.17
C LYS A 126 22.36 10.71 -1.12
N LEU A 127 21.44 9.78 -0.90
CA LEU A 127 20.26 9.57 -1.73
C LEU A 127 19.05 10.29 -1.12
N ALA A 128 18.02 10.52 -1.94
CA ALA A 128 16.81 11.24 -1.52
C ALA A 128 15.80 10.35 -0.76
N ALA A 129 15.88 9.04 -0.95
CA ALA A 129 14.96 8.03 -0.43
C ALA A 129 15.72 6.71 -0.15
N PRO A 130 15.10 5.71 0.53
CA PRO A 130 15.67 4.38 0.70
C PRO A 130 15.92 3.69 -0.64
N VAL A 131 16.97 2.85 -0.72
CA VAL A 131 17.24 1.97 -1.86
C VAL A 131 16.47 0.67 -1.69
N SER A 132 15.93 0.11 -2.77
CA SER A 132 15.43 -1.27 -2.82
C SER A 132 16.48 -2.23 -3.42
N THR A 133 17.00 -1.92 -4.61
CA THR A 133 18.00 -2.76 -5.31
C THR A 133 18.95 -1.94 -6.20
N LEU A 134 20.13 -2.51 -6.50
CA LEU A 134 21.16 -1.98 -7.40
C LEU A 134 21.30 -2.86 -8.64
N THR A 135 21.69 -2.28 -9.78
CA THR A 135 22.06 -3.07 -10.97
C THR A 135 23.18 -2.39 -11.76
N PRO A 136 24.23 -3.14 -12.18
CA PRO A 136 25.25 -2.61 -13.08
C PRO A 136 24.69 -2.54 -14.51
N LEU A 137 24.70 -1.36 -15.12
CA LEU A 137 24.28 -1.16 -16.51
C LEU A 137 25.52 -0.92 -17.37
N ALA A 138 25.99 -1.99 -18.01
CA ALA A 138 27.19 -1.96 -18.85
C ALA A 138 26.86 -1.48 -20.27
N LEU A 139 27.49 -0.39 -20.70
CA LEU A 139 27.32 0.21 -22.03
C LEU A 139 28.56 -0.07 -22.89
N PRO A 140 28.67 -1.25 -23.56
CA PRO A 140 29.87 -1.60 -24.33
C PRO A 140 30.13 -0.62 -25.49
N HIS A 141 29.08 0.01 -26.03
CA HIS A 141 29.19 1.01 -27.09
C HIS A 141 29.70 2.39 -26.60
N VAL A 142 29.67 2.67 -25.29
CA VAL A 142 30.28 3.87 -24.66
C VAL A 142 31.60 3.54 -23.96
N GLY A 143 31.81 2.27 -23.57
CA GLY A 143 32.96 1.85 -22.76
C GLY A 143 32.83 2.21 -21.29
N THR A 144 31.60 2.31 -20.76
CA THR A 144 31.31 2.71 -19.37
C THR A 144 30.28 1.79 -18.72
N THR A 145 30.35 1.66 -17.39
CA THR A 145 29.35 0.94 -16.59
C THR A 145 28.69 1.92 -15.63
N LEU A 146 27.39 2.13 -15.80
CA LEU A 146 26.56 2.91 -14.89
C LEU A 146 26.08 2.05 -13.72
N VAL A 147 25.65 2.70 -12.64
CA VAL A 147 24.98 2.06 -11.51
C VAL A 147 23.54 2.52 -11.49
N CYS A 148 22.61 1.61 -11.74
CA CYS A 148 21.19 1.83 -11.50
C CYS A 148 20.92 1.67 -10.01
N VAL A 149 20.14 2.58 -9.43
CA VAL A 149 19.73 2.58 -8.03
C VAL A 149 18.22 2.73 -8.00
N ALA A 150 17.49 1.64 -7.73
CA ALA A 150 16.06 1.72 -7.50
C ALA A 150 15.80 2.25 -6.08
N LEU A 151 14.90 3.24 -5.99
CA LEU A 151 14.47 3.85 -4.74
C LEU A 151 13.03 3.46 -4.43
N LEU A 152 12.71 3.40 -3.13
CA LEU A 152 11.35 3.18 -2.65
C LEU A 152 10.43 4.32 -3.15
N GLY A 153 9.30 3.98 -3.76
CA GLY A 153 8.47 4.91 -4.53
C GLY A 153 8.85 5.04 -6.02
N GLY A 154 9.40 3.97 -6.62
CA GLY A 154 9.51 3.77 -8.07
C GLY A 154 10.61 4.55 -8.81
N ALA A 155 11.27 5.54 -8.20
CA ALA A 155 12.33 6.30 -8.87
C ALA A 155 13.62 5.47 -9.03
N VAL A 156 14.11 5.31 -10.28
CA VAL A 156 15.37 4.61 -10.59
C VAL A 156 16.40 5.62 -11.11
N HIS A 157 17.48 5.80 -10.36
CA HIS A 157 18.55 6.75 -10.67
C HIS A 157 19.74 6.07 -11.37
N PHE A 158 20.30 6.71 -12.39
CA PHE A 158 21.50 6.23 -13.11
C PHE A 158 22.73 7.03 -12.72
N TYR A 159 23.71 6.41 -12.07
CA TYR A 159 24.94 7.05 -11.61
C TYR A 159 26.17 6.64 -12.44
N SER A 160 26.95 7.63 -12.91
CA SER A 160 28.31 7.45 -13.40
C SER A 160 29.30 7.84 -12.30
N GLY A 161 29.79 6.84 -11.57
CA GLY A 161 30.52 7.05 -10.33
C GLY A 161 29.69 7.85 -9.33
N ARG A 162 30.15 9.04 -8.93
CA ARG A 162 29.45 9.93 -8.00
C ARG A 162 28.42 10.88 -8.65
N GLN A 163 28.30 10.90 -9.98
CA GLN A 163 27.45 11.85 -10.70
C GLN A 163 26.16 11.19 -11.16
N LEU A 164 25.02 11.82 -10.88
CA LEU A 164 23.74 11.43 -11.48
C LEU A 164 23.79 11.79 -12.98
N CYS A 165 23.49 10.82 -13.84
CA CYS A 165 23.33 11.03 -15.28
C CYS A 165 21.86 11.23 -15.64
N ASP A 166 20.98 10.37 -15.11
CA ASP A 166 19.58 10.33 -15.52
C ASP A 166 18.68 9.72 -14.43
N VAL A 167 17.37 9.86 -14.58
CA VAL A 167 16.34 9.29 -13.70
C VAL A 167 15.13 8.84 -14.51
N ILE A 168 14.66 7.60 -14.28
CA ILE A 168 13.34 7.13 -14.72
C ILE A 168 12.45 6.83 -13.51
N THR A 169 11.16 6.59 -13.75
CA THR A 169 10.17 6.23 -12.73
C THR A 169 9.40 5.00 -13.17
N ALA A 170 9.36 3.97 -12.33
CA ALA A 170 8.47 2.82 -12.45
C ALA A 170 7.10 3.12 -11.78
N SER A 171 6.15 2.20 -11.98
CA SER A 171 4.79 2.25 -11.42
C SER A 171 4.75 2.23 -9.89
N ASP A 172 5.45 1.26 -9.28
CA ASP A 172 5.66 1.16 -7.83
C ASP A 172 7.12 0.74 -7.55
N THR A 173 7.37 0.28 -6.33
CA THR A 173 8.68 -0.04 -5.78
C THR A 173 9.23 -1.29 -6.45
N VAL A 174 10.25 -1.07 -7.29
CA VAL A 174 11.00 -2.11 -7.97
C VAL A 174 11.77 -2.93 -6.94
N SER A 175 11.45 -4.22 -6.82
CA SER A 175 12.10 -5.18 -5.91
C SER A 175 13.34 -5.81 -6.53
N ALA A 176 13.31 -6.06 -7.85
CA ALA A 176 14.43 -6.61 -8.61
C ALA A 176 14.60 -5.85 -9.93
N MET A 177 15.86 -5.64 -10.32
CA MET A 177 16.23 -5.10 -11.63
C MET A 177 17.23 -6.06 -12.29
N LEU A 178 17.16 -6.18 -13.61
CA LEU A 178 18.14 -6.91 -14.41
C LEU A 178 18.40 -6.16 -15.71
N PHE A 179 19.68 -5.88 -16.01
CA PHE A 179 20.08 -5.30 -17.28
C PHE A 179 20.87 -6.31 -18.12
N GLY A 180 20.49 -6.47 -19.38
CA GLY A 180 21.16 -7.38 -20.29
C GLY A 180 20.43 -7.54 -21.62
N ARG A 181 20.60 -8.72 -22.24
CA ARG A 181 19.90 -9.08 -23.47
C ARG A 181 18.54 -9.72 -23.14
N PHE A 182 17.48 -9.23 -23.76
CA PHE A 182 16.14 -9.85 -23.73
C PHE A 182 15.69 -10.11 -25.17
N GLY A 183 15.43 -11.38 -25.52
CA GLY A 183 15.14 -11.80 -26.88
C GLY A 183 16.22 -11.39 -27.89
N GLN A 184 15.86 -10.49 -28.81
CA GLN A 184 16.77 -9.94 -29.83
C GLN A 184 17.45 -8.63 -29.42
N GLU A 185 16.97 -7.90 -28.41
CA GLU A 185 17.58 -6.64 -27.99
C GLU A 185 18.65 -6.81 -26.92
N GLU A 186 19.80 -6.18 -27.14
CA GLU A 186 21.03 -6.39 -26.35
C GLU A 186 21.10 -5.52 -25.09
N HIS A 187 20.18 -4.55 -24.95
CA HIS A 187 20.22 -3.50 -23.93
C HIS A 187 18.84 -3.28 -23.30
N SER A 188 18.26 -4.32 -22.73
CA SER A 188 16.97 -4.26 -22.02
C SER A 188 17.19 -4.19 -20.50
N LEU A 189 16.42 -3.33 -19.83
CA LEU A 189 16.30 -3.24 -18.38
C LEU A 189 14.95 -3.82 -17.98
N ILE A 190 14.96 -5.00 -17.36
CA ILE A 190 13.79 -5.64 -16.76
C ILE A 190 13.64 -5.13 -15.33
N LEU A 191 12.41 -4.84 -14.90
CA LEU A 191 12.10 -4.36 -13.55
C LEU A 191 10.92 -5.14 -13.00
N VAL A 192 11.10 -5.82 -11.86
CA VAL A 192 9.99 -6.48 -11.15
C VAL A 192 9.51 -5.52 -10.05
N THR A 193 8.26 -5.09 -10.10
CA THR A 193 7.63 -4.26 -9.08
C THR A 193 6.88 -5.11 -8.06
N VAL A 194 6.95 -4.74 -6.78
CA VAL A 194 6.03 -5.26 -5.74
C VAL A 194 4.99 -4.18 -5.52
N GLY A 195 3.93 -4.21 -6.34
CA GLY A 195 2.88 -3.20 -6.34
C GLY A 195 1.77 -3.51 -7.34
N GLU A 196 0.54 -3.18 -6.96
CA GLU A 196 -0.67 -3.33 -7.78
C GLU A 196 -1.03 -1.96 -8.40
N SER A 197 -0.76 -1.81 -9.70
CA SER A 197 -1.21 -0.71 -10.59
C SER A 197 -0.61 0.72 -10.46
N LEU A 198 -0.62 1.44 -11.59
CA LEU A 198 -0.71 2.91 -11.68
C LEU A 198 -2.18 3.29 -11.94
N GLY A 199 -2.55 4.58 -11.81
CA GLY A 199 -3.90 5.03 -12.16
C GLY A 199 -4.00 6.51 -12.56
N LEU A 200 -4.56 6.77 -13.73
CA LEU A 200 -4.84 8.12 -14.27
C LEU A 200 -6.35 8.29 -14.49
N VAL A 201 -6.99 9.16 -13.69
CA VAL A 201 -8.46 9.31 -13.69
C VAL A 201 -8.96 10.32 -14.74
N ILE A 202 -9.91 9.89 -15.57
CA ILE A 202 -10.62 10.67 -16.60
C ILE A 202 -12.13 10.61 -16.30
N VAL A 203 -12.81 11.76 -16.34
CA VAL A 203 -14.27 11.84 -16.16
C VAL A 203 -14.87 12.76 -17.23
N GLY A 204 -15.94 12.33 -17.91
CA GLY A 204 -16.67 13.17 -18.86
C GLY A 204 -17.69 12.43 -19.72
N GLU A 205 -18.70 13.15 -20.20
CA GLU A 205 -19.75 12.66 -21.10
C GLU A 205 -19.31 12.73 -22.59
N GLY A 206 -19.66 11.72 -23.39
CA GLY A 206 -19.66 11.82 -24.86
C GLY A 206 -18.29 12.05 -25.53
N LEU A 207 -17.20 11.52 -24.97
CA LEU A 207 -15.86 11.62 -25.53
C LEU A 207 -15.49 10.39 -26.38
N SER A 208 -14.88 10.63 -27.54
CA SER A 208 -14.15 9.61 -28.31
C SER A 208 -12.65 9.76 -28.04
N LEU A 209 -12.03 8.78 -27.39
CA LEU A 209 -10.62 8.84 -26.96
C LEU A 209 -9.80 7.74 -27.63
N VAL A 210 -8.61 8.08 -28.12
CA VAL A 210 -7.62 7.13 -28.62
C VAL A 210 -6.36 7.27 -27.79
N ILE A 211 -5.94 6.18 -27.14
CA ILE A 211 -4.72 6.12 -26.33
C ILE A 211 -3.75 5.14 -27.00
N VAL A 212 -2.48 5.55 -27.10
CA VAL A 212 -1.37 4.68 -27.52
C VAL A 212 -0.20 4.92 -26.58
N ASP A 213 0.15 3.95 -25.73
CA ASP A 213 1.17 4.08 -24.70
C ASP A 213 1.72 2.72 -24.20
N GLU A 214 2.86 2.72 -23.51
CA GLU A 214 3.51 1.54 -22.91
C GLU A 214 3.44 1.61 -21.36
N GLY A 215 2.50 0.90 -20.73
CA GLY A 215 2.46 0.75 -19.27
C GLY A 215 1.59 1.75 -18.50
N LEU A 216 0.47 2.20 -19.06
CA LEU A 216 -0.50 3.07 -18.37
C LEU A 216 -1.57 2.30 -17.61
N GLY A 217 -1.79 2.68 -16.34
CA GLY A 217 -3.07 2.44 -15.68
C GLY A 217 -4.01 3.65 -15.77
N LEU A 218 -5.29 3.43 -16.05
CA LEU A 218 -6.30 4.46 -16.36
C LEU A 218 -7.63 4.15 -15.66
N VAL A 219 -8.28 5.16 -15.08
CA VAL A 219 -9.64 5.05 -14.54
C VAL A 219 -10.56 5.97 -15.35
N ILE A 220 -11.60 5.44 -16.00
CA ILE A 220 -12.49 6.19 -16.88
C ILE A 220 -13.92 6.14 -16.33
N VAL A 221 -14.56 7.30 -16.16
CA VAL A 221 -15.97 7.39 -15.72
C VAL A 221 -16.78 8.28 -16.65
N GLY A 222 -17.87 7.78 -17.21
CA GLY A 222 -18.76 8.57 -18.06
C GLY A 222 -19.70 7.75 -18.94
N GLU A 223 -20.71 8.40 -19.49
CA GLU A 223 -21.75 7.80 -20.34
C GLU A 223 -21.41 7.93 -21.84
N GLY A 224 -21.73 6.90 -22.62
CA GLY A 224 -21.72 6.94 -24.10
C GLY A 224 -20.33 7.15 -24.73
N LEU A 225 -19.28 6.56 -24.15
CA LEU A 225 -17.90 6.72 -24.62
C LEU A 225 -17.51 5.70 -25.70
N GLY A 226 -16.72 6.17 -26.66
CA GLY A 226 -16.06 5.33 -27.67
C GLY A 226 -14.55 5.34 -27.43
N LEU A 227 -13.99 4.19 -27.06
CA LEU A 227 -12.59 4.06 -26.67
C LEU A 227 -11.86 3.08 -27.60
N VAL A 228 -10.71 3.50 -28.13
CA VAL A 228 -9.77 2.61 -28.83
C VAL A 228 -8.40 2.77 -28.19
N ILE A 229 -7.85 1.67 -27.70
CA ILE A 229 -6.60 1.69 -26.94
C ILE A 229 -5.65 0.62 -27.51
N VAL A 230 -4.40 1.01 -27.78
CA VAL A 230 -3.37 0.10 -28.31
C VAL A 230 -2.08 0.29 -27.53
N GLY A 231 -1.46 -0.76 -27.00
CA GLY A 231 -0.30 -0.59 -26.12
C GLY A 231 0.46 -1.87 -25.79
N GLU A 232 1.25 -1.77 -24.74
CA GLU A 232 1.89 -2.87 -24.02
C GLU A 232 1.77 -2.59 -22.50
N GLY A 233 1.11 -3.44 -21.71
CA GLY A 233 1.14 -3.37 -20.24
C GLY A 233 0.06 -2.48 -19.59
N LEU A 234 -1.15 -2.42 -20.15
CA LEU A 234 -2.20 -1.51 -19.68
C LEU A 234 -2.95 -1.96 -18.42
N GLY A 235 -3.48 -1.00 -17.64
CA GLY A 235 -4.21 -1.22 -16.39
C GLY A 235 -5.50 -0.40 -16.29
N LEU A 236 -6.53 -0.79 -17.04
CA LEU A 236 -7.76 -0.04 -17.21
C LEU A 236 -8.78 -0.34 -16.09
N VAL A 237 -9.53 0.68 -15.66
CA VAL A 237 -10.73 0.59 -14.81
C VAL A 237 -11.79 1.50 -15.41
N ILE A 238 -13.01 1.01 -15.66
CA ILE A 238 -14.03 1.77 -16.40
C ILE A 238 -15.38 1.66 -15.68
N VAL A 239 -16.09 2.77 -15.53
CA VAL A 239 -17.44 2.81 -14.95
C VAL A 239 -18.37 3.67 -15.81
N GLY A 240 -19.45 3.11 -16.34
CA GLY A 240 -20.44 3.89 -17.09
C GLY A 240 -21.31 3.09 -18.05
N GLU A 241 -22.34 3.74 -18.59
CA GLU A 241 -23.38 3.12 -19.42
C GLU A 241 -23.11 3.29 -20.93
N GLY A 242 -23.43 2.25 -21.71
CA GLY A 242 -23.46 2.31 -23.18
C GLY A 242 -22.09 2.51 -23.85
N LEU A 243 -21.05 1.87 -23.32
CA LEU A 243 -19.66 2.07 -23.76
C LEU A 243 -19.24 1.08 -24.85
N GLY A 244 -18.51 1.57 -25.85
CA GLY A 244 -17.82 0.73 -26.83
C GLY A 244 -16.31 0.83 -26.65
N LEU A 245 -15.66 -0.28 -26.26
CA LEU A 245 -14.21 -0.36 -26.07
C LEU A 245 -13.59 -1.38 -27.02
N VAL A 246 -12.51 -0.98 -27.69
CA VAL A 246 -11.61 -1.88 -28.41
C VAL A 246 -10.20 -1.74 -27.84
N THR A 247 -9.60 -2.86 -27.39
CA THR A 247 -8.19 -2.90 -26.96
C THR A 247 -7.35 -3.87 -27.81
N VAL A 248 -6.09 -3.51 -28.04
CA VAL A 248 -5.05 -4.41 -28.57
C VAL A 248 -3.77 -4.17 -27.77
N ASP A 249 -3.37 -5.09 -26.89
CA ASP A 249 -2.30 -4.85 -25.93
C ASP A 249 -1.62 -6.14 -25.44
N GLU A 250 -0.29 -6.17 -25.32
CA GLU A 250 0.45 -7.41 -24.97
C GLU A 250 0.25 -7.88 -23.51
N ASP A 251 -0.03 -7.02 -22.52
CA ASP A 251 -0.14 -7.37 -21.10
C ASP A 251 -1.27 -6.53 -20.42
N LEU A 252 -2.55 -6.78 -20.75
CA LEU A 252 -3.69 -5.94 -20.36
C LEU A 252 -4.41 -6.39 -19.09
N VAL A 253 -4.47 -5.54 -18.07
CA VAL A 253 -5.46 -5.61 -16.98
C VAL A 253 -6.62 -4.66 -17.30
N LEU A 254 -7.88 -5.11 -17.18
CA LEU A 254 -9.08 -4.30 -17.46
C LEU A 254 -10.21 -4.63 -16.48
N VAL A 255 -10.67 -3.66 -15.69
CA VAL A 255 -11.87 -3.75 -14.86
C VAL A 255 -12.97 -2.90 -15.48
N THR A 256 -14.20 -3.40 -15.61
CA THR A 256 -15.35 -2.61 -16.08
C THR A 256 -16.58 -2.82 -15.20
N VAL A 257 -17.37 -1.75 -15.01
CA VAL A 257 -18.66 -1.78 -14.32
C VAL A 257 -19.68 -0.94 -15.10
N GLY A 258 -20.79 -1.54 -15.54
CA GLY A 258 -21.84 -0.77 -16.23
C GLY A 258 -22.75 -1.57 -17.17
N GLU A 259 -23.78 -0.91 -17.67
CA GLU A 259 -24.83 -1.50 -18.50
C GLU A 259 -24.55 -1.31 -20.00
N GLY A 260 -24.89 -2.32 -20.81
CA GLY A 260 -24.86 -2.24 -22.27
C GLY A 260 -23.46 -2.08 -22.89
N LEU A 261 -22.44 -2.65 -22.24
CA LEU A 261 -21.05 -2.57 -22.72
C LEU A 261 -20.81 -3.51 -23.92
N VAL A 262 -20.09 -3.00 -24.93
CA VAL A 262 -19.52 -3.81 -26.01
C VAL A 262 -18.00 -3.74 -25.95
N LEU A 263 -17.36 -4.89 -25.75
CA LEU A 263 -15.92 -5.02 -25.61
C LEU A 263 -15.34 -5.93 -26.69
N VAL A 264 -14.27 -5.47 -27.34
CA VAL A 264 -13.42 -6.31 -28.20
C VAL A 264 -11.97 -6.17 -27.73
N THR A 265 -11.37 -7.25 -27.23
CA THR A 265 -9.94 -7.26 -26.83
C THR A 265 -9.12 -8.24 -27.67
N VAL A 266 -7.88 -7.86 -27.95
CA VAL A 266 -6.84 -8.77 -28.47
C VAL A 266 -5.61 -8.61 -27.58
N SER A 267 -5.07 -9.68 -26.99
CA SER A 267 -4.04 -9.54 -25.95
C SER A 267 -3.15 -10.78 -25.76
N GLU A 268 -1.85 -10.61 -25.51
CA GLU A 268 -0.94 -11.73 -25.22
C GLU A 268 -0.92 -12.14 -23.73
N ARG A 269 -1.44 -11.30 -22.81
CA ARG A 269 -1.94 -11.64 -21.46
C ARG A 269 -3.09 -10.74 -21.09
N LEU A 270 -4.21 -11.29 -20.61
CA LEU A 270 -5.36 -10.49 -20.19
C LEU A 270 -5.70 -10.74 -18.72
N VAL A 271 -6.09 -9.72 -17.97
CA VAL A 271 -6.73 -9.83 -16.65
C VAL A 271 -7.99 -8.96 -16.64
N LEU A 272 -9.07 -9.50 -17.20
CA LEU A 272 -10.37 -8.85 -17.33
C LEU A 272 -11.23 -9.09 -16.08
N VAL A 273 -11.89 -8.05 -15.58
CA VAL A 273 -12.97 -8.13 -14.59
C VAL A 273 -14.16 -7.30 -15.09
N ILE A 274 -15.38 -7.84 -15.09
CA ILE A 274 -16.60 -7.12 -15.52
C ILE A 274 -17.71 -7.32 -14.49
N VAL A 275 -18.48 -6.26 -14.21
CA VAL A 275 -19.76 -6.33 -13.48
C VAL A 275 -20.82 -5.53 -14.25
N GLY A 276 -21.89 -6.15 -14.77
CA GLY A 276 -22.89 -5.40 -15.53
C GLY A 276 -23.96 -6.23 -16.24
N GLU A 277 -24.93 -5.53 -16.83
CA GLU A 277 -26.08 -6.12 -17.52
C GLU A 277 -26.02 -5.89 -19.04
N GLY A 278 -26.47 -6.87 -19.83
CA GLY A 278 -26.61 -6.74 -21.29
C GLY A 278 -25.27 -6.62 -22.03
N LEU A 279 -24.30 -7.44 -21.66
CA LEU A 279 -22.89 -7.33 -22.05
C LEU A 279 -22.56 -8.17 -23.30
N GLY A 280 -21.83 -7.59 -24.26
CA GLY A 280 -21.35 -8.27 -25.47
C GLY A 280 -19.82 -8.23 -25.60
N LEU A 281 -19.17 -9.39 -25.46
CA LEU A 281 -17.71 -9.51 -25.29
C LEU A 281 -17.09 -10.42 -26.36
N VAL A 282 -16.02 -9.96 -27.02
CA VAL A 282 -15.21 -10.76 -27.95
C VAL A 282 -13.73 -10.61 -27.60
N ILE A 283 -13.04 -11.73 -27.38
CA ILE A 283 -11.69 -11.75 -26.81
C ILE A 283 -10.83 -12.75 -27.60
N VAL A 284 -9.63 -12.34 -27.99
CA VAL A 284 -8.65 -13.21 -28.68
C VAL A 284 -7.28 -13.06 -28.04
N GLY A 285 -6.52 -14.13 -27.82
CA GLY A 285 -5.20 -13.99 -27.20
C GLY A 285 -4.48 -15.23 -26.69
N GLU A 286 -3.55 -15.00 -25.78
CA GLU A 286 -2.74 -15.99 -25.04
C GLU A 286 -2.73 -15.56 -23.54
N ASP A 287 -2.33 -16.43 -22.59
CA ASP A 287 -2.19 -16.13 -21.14
C ASP A 287 -3.40 -15.34 -20.55
N LEU A 288 -4.63 -15.72 -20.92
CA LEU A 288 -5.85 -14.95 -20.63
C LEU A 288 -6.41 -15.24 -19.22
N VAL A 289 -6.92 -14.24 -18.51
CA VAL A 289 -7.61 -14.36 -17.21
C VAL A 289 -8.85 -13.46 -17.20
N LEU A 290 -10.04 -14.03 -17.02
CA LEU A 290 -11.30 -13.30 -17.17
C LEU A 290 -12.24 -13.54 -15.97
N VAL A 291 -12.91 -12.52 -15.46
CA VAL A 291 -13.87 -12.61 -14.33
C VAL A 291 -15.11 -11.76 -14.64
N THR A 292 -16.27 -12.35 -14.97
CA THR A 292 -17.46 -11.57 -15.35
C THR A 292 -18.69 -11.87 -14.48
N VAL A 293 -19.36 -10.83 -13.99
CA VAL A 293 -20.55 -10.92 -13.15
C VAL A 293 -21.73 -10.15 -13.75
N GLY A 294 -22.90 -10.77 -13.87
CA GLY A 294 -24.16 -10.10 -14.21
C GLY A 294 -25.03 -10.79 -15.27
N GLU A 295 -26.09 -10.12 -15.70
CA GLU A 295 -27.21 -10.72 -16.44
C GLU A 295 -27.14 -10.52 -17.96
N GLY A 296 -27.54 -11.54 -18.72
CA GLY A 296 -27.70 -11.45 -20.18
C GLY A 296 -26.37 -11.29 -20.93
N LEU A 297 -25.35 -12.04 -20.54
CA LEU A 297 -23.97 -11.89 -20.99
C LEU A 297 -23.64 -12.83 -22.16
N GLY A 298 -23.17 -12.27 -23.28
CA GLY A 298 -22.65 -13.01 -24.43
C GLY A 298 -21.13 -12.88 -24.54
N LEU A 299 -20.40 -13.99 -24.42
CA LEU A 299 -18.93 -14.03 -24.50
C LEU A 299 -18.44 -15.00 -25.58
N VAL A 300 -17.51 -14.53 -26.41
CA VAL A 300 -16.73 -15.36 -27.34
C VAL A 300 -15.24 -15.18 -27.04
N THR A 301 -14.55 -16.26 -26.67
CA THR A 301 -13.09 -16.27 -26.46
C THR A 301 -12.39 -17.24 -27.42
N VAL A 302 -11.22 -16.83 -27.92
CA VAL A 302 -10.31 -17.70 -28.69
C VAL A 302 -8.88 -17.51 -28.19
N GLY A 303 -8.24 -18.52 -27.62
CA GLY A 303 -6.87 -18.35 -27.13
C GLY A 303 -6.27 -19.50 -26.32
N GLU A 304 -4.95 -19.47 -26.15
CA GLU A 304 -4.16 -20.43 -25.38
C GLU A 304 -4.01 -19.94 -23.92
N ASP A 305 -3.83 -20.84 -22.95
CA ASP A 305 -3.65 -20.55 -21.50
C ASP A 305 -4.77 -19.68 -20.86
N LEU A 306 -6.04 -19.88 -21.25
CA LEU A 306 -7.19 -19.08 -20.78
C LEU A 306 -7.81 -19.56 -19.46
N VAL A 307 -7.72 -18.75 -18.41
CA VAL A 307 -8.51 -18.79 -17.18
C VAL A 307 -9.81 -17.96 -17.30
N LEU A 308 -10.96 -18.51 -16.91
CA LEU A 308 -12.26 -17.80 -16.89
C LEU A 308 -13.00 -18.04 -15.57
N VAL A 309 -13.69 -17.02 -15.06
CA VAL A 309 -14.65 -17.09 -13.95
C VAL A 309 -15.91 -16.32 -14.38
N THR A 310 -17.08 -16.94 -14.38
CA THR A 310 -18.35 -16.26 -14.71
C THR A 310 -19.42 -16.50 -13.66
N VAL A 311 -20.22 -15.47 -13.34
CA VAL A 311 -21.32 -15.54 -12.39
C VAL A 311 -22.53 -14.76 -12.89
N GLY A 312 -23.71 -15.36 -13.02
CA GLY A 312 -24.95 -14.63 -13.37
C GLY A 312 -25.98 -15.42 -14.14
N GLU A 313 -27.04 -14.74 -14.59
CA GLU A 313 -28.21 -15.35 -15.23
C GLU A 313 -28.21 -15.17 -16.76
N GLY A 314 -28.66 -16.21 -17.49
CA GLY A 314 -28.89 -16.13 -18.93
C GLY A 314 -27.63 -15.97 -19.79
N LEU A 315 -26.51 -16.59 -19.36
CA LEU A 315 -25.22 -16.50 -20.05
C LEU A 315 -25.18 -17.34 -21.33
N GLY A 316 -24.45 -16.88 -22.35
CA GLY A 316 -24.14 -17.64 -23.57
C GLY A 316 -22.66 -17.54 -23.93
N LEU A 317 -21.94 -18.67 -23.90
CA LEU A 317 -20.47 -18.71 -23.95
C LEU A 317 -19.96 -19.62 -25.08
N VAL A 318 -18.99 -19.14 -25.87
CA VAL A 318 -18.27 -19.96 -26.87
C VAL A 318 -16.77 -19.77 -26.71
N ILE A 319 -16.05 -20.87 -26.49
CA ILE A 319 -14.65 -20.90 -26.07
C ILE A 319 -13.87 -21.89 -26.96
N VAL A 320 -12.76 -21.45 -27.55
CA VAL A 320 -11.88 -22.30 -28.36
C VAL A 320 -10.42 -22.02 -28.01
N GLY A 321 -9.60 -23.05 -27.78
CA GLY A 321 -8.21 -22.83 -27.35
C GLY A 321 -7.48 -24.08 -26.88
N GLU A 322 -6.36 -23.90 -26.17
CA GLU A 322 -5.57 -24.96 -25.54
C GLU A 322 -5.21 -24.53 -24.09
N ASP A 323 -5.00 -25.50 -23.18
CA ASP A 323 -4.68 -25.32 -21.74
C ASP A 323 -5.62 -24.35 -20.97
N LEU A 324 -6.93 -24.56 -21.12
CA LEU A 324 -8.01 -23.72 -20.57
C LEU A 324 -8.31 -24.02 -19.08
N VAL A 325 -8.71 -23.03 -18.26
CA VAL A 325 -9.14 -23.21 -16.85
C VAL A 325 -10.39 -22.38 -16.51
N LEU A 326 -11.57 -22.98 -16.61
CA LEU A 326 -12.85 -22.28 -16.57
C LEU A 326 -13.61 -22.52 -15.25
N VAL A 327 -14.32 -21.50 -14.75
CA VAL A 327 -15.21 -21.55 -13.58
C VAL A 327 -16.51 -20.81 -13.93
N ILE A 328 -17.67 -21.40 -13.65
CA ILE A 328 -18.98 -20.89 -14.11
C ILE A 328 -20.03 -21.14 -13.01
N VAL A 329 -20.77 -20.11 -12.58
CA VAL A 329 -21.83 -20.23 -11.56
C VAL A 329 -23.08 -19.44 -11.97
N GLY A 330 -24.20 -20.09 -12.30
CA GLY A 330 -25.38 -19.32 -12.73
C GLY A 330 -26.61 -20.13 -13.11
N GLU A 331 -27.73 -19.42 -13.29
CA GLU A 331 -29.03 -20.00 -13.66
C GLU A 331 -29.32 -19.74 -15.15
N GLY A 332 -29.83 -20.74 -15.86
CA GLY A 332 -30.22 -20.63 -17.27
C GLY A 332 -29.03 -20.51 -18.23
N LEU A 333 -28.06 -21.42 -18.13
CA LEU A 333 -26.81 -21.33 -18.91
C LEU A 333 -26.93 -21.95 -20.31
N GLY A 334 -27.00 -21.08 -21.31
CA GLY A 334 -27.23 -21.43 -22.70
C GLY A 334 -25.99 -21.96 -23.42
N LEU A 335 -26.03 -23.26 -23.75
CA LEU A 335 -25.23 -23.93 -24.77
C LEU A 335 -23.74 -23.53 -24.80
N VAL A 336 -23.06 -23.75 -23.67
CA VAL A 336 -21.62 -23.51 -23.53
C VAL A 336 -20.86 -24.50 -24.42
N ILE A 337 -20.17 -24.00 -25.45
CA ILE A 337 -19.32 -24.82 -26.32
C ILE A 337 -17.85 -24.53 -25.99
N VAL A 338 -17.12 -25.56 -25.56
CA VAL A 338 -15.66 -25.51 -25.34
C VAL A 338 -14.97 -26.49 -26.27
N VAL A 339 -14.02 -26.03 -27.08
CA VAL A 339 -13.20 -26.90 -27.94
C VAL A 339 -11.73 -26.65 -27.65
N GLY A 340 -11.01 -27.66 -27.15
CA GLY A 340 -9.61 -27.50 -26.78
C GLY A 340 -8.97 -28.68 -26.05
N GLU A 341 -7.66 -28.81 -26.21
CA GLU A 341 -6.82 -29.73 -25.44
C GLU A 341 -6.44 -29.06 -24.10
N GLY A 342 -6.23 -29.85 -23.03
CA GLY A 342 -5.78 -29.35 -21.72
C GLY A 342 -6.83 -28.68 -20.80
N LEU A 343 -8.10 -28.58 -21.22
CA LEU A 343 -9.18 -27.92 -20.46
C LEU A 343 -9.35 -28.43 -19.02
N VAL A 344 -9.47 -27.53 -18.05
CA VAL A 344 -10.07 -27.73 -16.72
C VAL A 344 -11.35 -26.87 -16.62
N LEU A 345 -12.44 -27.41 -16.07
CA LEU A 345 -13.73 -26.71 -15.97
C LEU A 345 -14.40 -26.99 -14.63
N VAL A 346 -14.91 -25.95 -13.95
CA VAL A 346 -15.67 -26.03 -12.71
C VAL A 346 -17.02 -25.31 -12.89
N THR A 347 -18.12 -26.02 -13.15
CA THR A 347 -19.46 -25.39 -13.25
C THR A 347 -20.34 -25.65 -12.03
N ALA A 348 -21.26 -24.72 -11.76
CA ALA A 348 -22.39 -24.92 -10.85
C ALA A 348 -23.63 -24.11 -11.30
N GLY A 349 -24.84 -24.57 -10.98
CA GLY A 349 -26.07 -23.85 -11.36
C GLY A 349 -27.28 -24.71 -11.72
N GLU A 350 -28.26 -24.09 -12.36
CA GLU A 350 -29.55 -24.69 -12.80
C GLU A 350 -29.80 -24.41 -14.29
N ASP A 351 -30.56 -25.26 -14.99
CA ASP A 351 -30.83 -25.18 -16.45
C ASP A 351 -29.51 -25.12 -17.28
N LEU A 352 -28.66 -26.14 -17.13
CA LEU A 352 -27.27 -26.12 -17.62
C LEU A 352 -27.07 -26.93 -18.91
N VAL A 353 -26.73 -26.28 -20.04
CA VAL A 353 -26.37 -26.99 -21.29
C VAL A 353 -24.90 -26.80 -21.66
N LEU A 354 -24.12 -27.88 -21.60
CA LEU A 354 -22.67 -27.90 -21.79
C LEU A 354 -22.23 -28.89 -22.89
N VAL A 355 -21.34 -28.46 -23.79
CA VAL A 355 -20.69 -29.30 -24.80
C VAL A 355 -19.19 -29.05 -24.77
N THR A 356 -18.37 -30.07 -24.49
CA THR A 356 -16.90 -29.95 -24.54
C THR A 356 -16.25 -31.01 -25.44
N VAL A 357 -15.24 -30.61 -26.22
CA VAL A 357 -14.54 -31.50 -27.17
C VAL A 357 -13.03 -31.24 -27.14
N GLY A 358 -12.22 -32.28 -26.94
CA GLY A 358 -10.75 -32.21 -26.96
C GLY A 358 -10.11 -33.21 -25.99
N GLU A 359 -8.79 -33.20 -25.84
CA GLU A 359 -8.05 -34.18 -25.03
C GLU A 359 -7.58 -33.60 -23.67
N GLY A 360 -7.50 -34.42 -22.62
CA GLY A 360 -7.01 -34.03 -21.29
C GLY A 360 -8.03 -33.33 -20.35
N LEU A 361 -9.32 -33.54 -20.54
CA LEU A 361 -10.40 -32.69 -20.00
C LEU A 361 -10.68 -32.82 -18.49
N GLY A 362 -10.20 -31.87 -17.68
CA GLY A 362 -10.33 -31.61 -16.24
C GLY A 362 -11.68 -31.16 -15.65
N LEU A 363 -12.77 -31.94 -15.71
CA LEU A 363 -14.12 -31.43 -15.41
C LEU A 363 -14.63 -31.67 -13.97
N VAL A 364 -15.21 -30.63 -13.36
CA VAL A 364 -15.95 -30.62 -12.07
C VAL A 364 -17.28 -29.88 -12.27
N ILE A 365 -18.41 -30.45 -11.84
CA ILE A 365 -19.76 -29.92 -12.17
C ILE A 365 -20.70 -30.12 -10.98
N VAL A 366 -21.45 -29.09 -10.56
CA VAL A 366 -22.37 -29.13 -9.39
C VAL A 366 -23.70 -28.40 -9.67
N GLY A 367 -24.73 -29.09 -10.17
CA GLY A 367 -25.98 -28.42 -10.57
C GLY A 367 -27.21 -29.31 -10.83
N GLU A 368 -28.35 -28.67 -11.09
CA GLU A 368 -29.64 -29.32 -11.39
C GLU A 368 -30.05 -29.08 -12.87
N ASP A 369 -30.83 -29.99 -13.46
CA ASP A 369 -31.23 -29.98 -14.89
C ASP A 369 -30.04 -29.80 -15.88
N LEU A 370 -28.99 -30.59 -15.68
CA LEU A 370 -27.77 -30.58 -16.51
C LEU A 370 -27.87 -31.48 -17.75
N VAL A 371 -27.70 -30.91 -18.94
CA VAL A 371 -27.40 -31.64 -20.19
C VAL A 371 -25.95 -31.41 -20.58
N MET A 372 -25.12 -32.45 -20.48
CA MET A 372 -23.68 -32.40 -20.75
C MET A 372 -23.25 -33.44 -21.79
N VAL A 373 -22.51 -32.98 -22.80
CA VAL A 373 -21.92 -33.80 -23.86
C VAL A 373 -20.41 -33.58 -23.89
N THR A 374 -19.62 -34.61 -23.62
CA THR A 374 -18.16 -34.55 -23.65
C THR A 374 -17.58 -35.57 -24.63
N VAL A 375 -16.62 -35.15 -25.44
CA VAL A 375 -15.93 -36.01 -26.41
C VAL A 375 -14.42 -35.78 -26.28
N GLY A 376 -13.68 -36.75 -25.75
CA GLY A 376 -12.28 -36.55 -25.39
C GLY A 376 -11.60 -37.71 -24.69
N GLU A 377 -10.36 -38.00 -25.08
CA GLU A 377 -9.45 -38.89 -24.35
C GLU A 377 -8.83 -38.11 -23.17
N GLY A 378 -8.51 -38.78 -22.06
CA GLY A 378 -8.00 -38.11 -20.84
C GLY A 378 -9.03 -37.37 -19.97
N LEU A 379 -10.34 -37.52 -20.22
CA LEU A 379 -11.43 -36.84 -19.49
C LEU A 379 -11.52 -37.17 -18.00
N VAL A 380 -11.00 -36.28 -17.17
CA VAL A 380 -11.34 -36.14 -15.74
C VAL A 380 -12.82 -35.80 -15.55
N LEU A 381 -13.53 -36.41 -14.60
CA LEU A 381 -14.88 -35.96 -14.25
C LEU A 381 -15.23 -36.14 -12.77
N VAL A 382 -15.75 -35.07 -12.16
CA VAL A 382 -16.45 -35.09 -10.86
C VAL A 382 -17.74 -34.27 -10.97
N THR A 383 -18.85 -34.93 -11.35
CA THR A 383 -20.21 -34.36 -11.35
C THR A 383 -20.95 -34.67 -10.05
N ALA A 384 -21.73 -33.72 -9.54
CA ALA A 384 -22.76 -33.91 -8.52
C ALA A 384 -24.02 -33.11 -8.91
N GLY A 385 -25.21 -33.67 -8.77
CA GLY A 385 -26.42 -32.98 -9.22
C GLY A 385 -27.66 -33.86 -9.33
N GLU A 386 -28.81 -33.23 -9.57
CA GLU A 386 -30.08 -33.90 -9.85
C GLU A 386 -30.48 -33.72 -11.33
N ASP A 387 -31.25 -34.67 -11.88
CA ASP A 387 -31.64 -34.80 -13.30
C ASP A 387 -30.51 -34.57 -14.36
N LEU A 388 -29.36 -35.18 -14.09
CA LEU A 388 -28.17 -35.23 -14.96
C LEU A 388 -28.37 -36.08 -16.25
N VAL A 389 -28.17 -35.48 -17.42
CA VAL A 389 -28.01 -36.18 -18.72
C VAL A 389 -26.55 -36.05 -19.19
N LEU A 390 -25.77 -37.13 -19.02
CA LEU A 390 -24.35 -37.18 -19.40
C LEU A 390 -24.13 -38.05 -20.65
N VAL A 391 -23.44 -37.51 -21.66
CA VAL A 391 -22.99 -38.23 -22.85
C VAL A 391 -21.47 -38.09 -22.98
N ILE A 392 -20.72 -39.12 -22.57
CA ILE A 392 -19.25 -39.12 -22.52
C ILE A 392 -18.69 -40.06 -23.59
N VAL A 393 -17.70 -39.62 -24.37
CA VAL A 393 -17.06 -40.42 -25.44
C VAL A 393 -15.54 -40.24 -25.44
N GLY A 394 -14.78 -41.20 -24.88
CA GLY A 394 -13.31 -41.25 -24.92
C GLY A 394 -12.68 -42.15 -23.84
N GLU A 395 -11.35 -42.12 -23.68
CA GLU A 395 -10.59 -43.07 -22.84
C GLU A 395 -9.68 -42.40 -21.75
N GLY A 396 -9.84 -42.75 -20.45
CA GLY A 396 -8.93 -42.40 -19.32
C GLY A 396 -9.21 -41.07 -18.58
N LEU A 397 -9.06 -40.95 -17.24
CA LEU A 397 -9.70 -39.88 -16.42
C LEU A 397 -8.83 -39.33 -15.18
N GLY A 398 -8.18 -38.10 -15.20
CA GLY A 398 -7.41 -37.38 -14.06
C GLY A 398 -6.67 -35.96 -14.28
N LEU A 399 -6.44 -35.07 -13.24
CA LEU A 399 -6.40 -33.52 -13.22
C LEU A 399 -5.15 -32.70 -12.64
N VAL A 400 -4.89 -31.37 -12.98
CA VAL A 400 -4.24 -30.22 -12.17
C VAL A 400 -4.13 -28.77 -12.89
N ILE A 401 -3.45 -27.68 -12.35
CA ILE A 401 -3.52 -26.16 -12.58
C ILE A 401 -2.18 -25.39 -12.11
N VAL A 402 -1.66 -24.11 -12.28
CA VAL A 402 -1.63 -22.75 -13.05
C VAL A 402 -0.45 -21.84 -12.44
N GLY A 403 0.15 -20.64 -12.78
CA GLY A 403 0.14 -19.46 -13.74
C GLY A 403 1.23 -18.31 -13.41
N GLY A 404 1.32 -17.08 -14.03
CA GLY A 404 2.44 -16.04 -13.83
C GLY A 404 2.28 -14.49 -14.21
N ALA A 405 3.31 -13.59 -14.08
CA ALA A 405 3.33 -12.08 -14.39
C ALA A 405 4.72 -11.28 -14.34
N LEU A 406 4.90 -10.01 -14.88
CA LEU A 406 6.21 -9.23 -15.04
C LEU A 406 6.18 -7.67 -15.44
N LEU A 407 7.34 -6.96 -15.68
CA LEU A 407 7.53 -5.65 -16.44
C LEU A 407 8.96 -5.45 -17.11
N VAL A 408 9.07 -4.76 -18.27
CA VAL A 408 10.31 -4.55 -19.08
C VAL A 408 10.47 -3.12 -19.69
N LYS A 409 11.71 -2.62 -19.96
CA LYS A 409 12.02 -1.45 -20.83
C LYS A 409 13.30 -1.60 -21.67
N ILE A 410 13.34 -1.03 -22.89
CA ILE A 410 14.43 -1.19 -23.89
C ILE A 410 15.26 0.10 -24.08
N LEU A 411 16.60 -0.02 -24.07
CA LEU A 411 17.53 1.10 -24.21
C LEU A 411 18.00 1.32 -25.67
N LYS A 412 17.71 2.48 -26.25
CA LYS A 412 18.10 2.82 -27.63
C LYS A 412 19.62 2.88 -27.78
N ARG A 413 20.18 2.24 -28.82
CA ARG A 413 21.62 2.15 -29.12
C ARG A 413 22.33 3.50 -29.37
N THR A 414 21.58 4.60 -29.43
CA THR A 414 22.07 5.98 -29.56
C THR A 414 21.97 6.78 -28.25
N ALA A 415 21.68 6.14 -27.11
CA ALA A 415 21.58 6.80 -25.81
C ALA A 415 22.95 7.31 -25.34
N HIS A 416 22.98 8.56 -24.84
CA HIS A 416 24.20 9.19 -24.35
C HIS A 416 23.95 9.80 -22.96
N PHE A 417 24.31 9.04 -21.93
CA PHE A 417 24.20 9.41 -20.52
C PHE A 417 25.25 10.45 -20.13
N VAL A 418 24.95 11.72 -20.40
CA VAL A 418 25.79 12.84 -19.96
C VAL A 418 25.66 12.98 -18.43
N PRO A 419 26.75 12.97 -17.65
CA PRO A 419 26.67 13.22 -16.22
C PRO A 419 26.18 14.65 -15.99
N GLN A 420 25.03 14.80 -15.31
CA GLN A 420 24.46 16.10 -15.02
C GLN A 420 25.47 16.88 -14.17
N SER A 421 25.74 18.11 -14.59
CA SER A 421 26.65 18.99 -13.86
C SER A 421 25.97 19.45 -12.58
N SER A 422 26.08 18.64 -11.52
CA SER A 422 25.83 19.06 -10.15
C SER A 422 26.81 20.20 -9.83
N GLY A 423 26.40 21.43 -10.13
CA GLY A 423 27.11 22.63 -9.72
C GLY A 423 27.33 22.59 -8.20
N PRO A 424 28.43 23.16 -7.69
CA PRO A 424 28.65 23.22 -6.25
C PRO A 424 27.41 23.82 -5.58
N GLY A 425 26.96 23.21 -4.48
CA GLY A 425 25.64 23.40 -3.88
C GLY A 425 25.34 24.82 -3.39
N LEU A 426 25.17 25.75 -4.33
CA LEU A 426 24.45 26.99 -4.16
C LEU A 426 22.97 26.60 -4.00
N VAL A 427 22.60 26.29 -2.76
CA VAL A 427 21.23 26.41 -2.29
C VAL A 427 20.69 27.72 -2.86
N PRO A 428 19.65 27.72 -3.73
CA PRO A 428 19.27 28.90 -4.49
C PRO A 428 18.98 30.01 -3.49
N VAL A 429 19.82 31.06 -3.51
CA VAL A 429 20.09 31.92 -2.34
C VAL A 429 18.76 32.30 -1.72
N GLN A 430 18.48 31.71 -0.55
CA GLN A 430 17.19 31.83 0.09
C GLN A 430 17.04 33.25 0.63
N HIS A 431 16.60 34.14 -0.26
CA HIS A 431 15.98 35.41 0.06
C HIS A 431 14.63 35.14 0.72
N ILE A 432 14.66 34.46 1.89
CA ILE A 432 13.66 34.56 2.94
C ILE A 432 13.71 36.01 3.41
N LYS A 433 13.09 36.85 2.59
CA LYS A 433 12.86 38.27 2.83
C LYS A 433 11.92 38.33 4.01
N MET A 434 12.50 38.38 5.22
CA MET A 434 11.78 38.37 6.49
C MET A 434 10.55 39.26 6.37
N ILE A 435 9.37 38.67 6.53
CA ILE A 435 8.08 39.34 6.30
C ILE A 435 7.78 40.20 7.52
N ILE A 436 8.61 41.23 7.75
CA ILE A 436 8.46 42.21 8.81
C ILE A 436 7.22 43.06 8.46
N PRO A 437 6.14 43.01 9.27
CA PRO A 437 4.94 43.78 8.98
C PRO A 437 5.25 45.28 8.99
N LYS A 438 4.90 45.98 7.91
CA LYS A 438 5.12 47.43 7.81
C LYS A 438 4.24 48.14 8.83
N LYS A 439 4.85 48.92 9.74
CA LYS A 439 4.11 49.79 10.67
C LYS A 439 3.30 50.82 9.88
N SER A 440 2.00 50.87 10.13
CA SER A 440 1.05 51.76 9.47
C SER A 440 1.12 53.19 10.02
N LYS A 441 0.53 54.16 9.31
CA LYS A 441 0.36 55.53 9.81
C LYS A 441 -0.39 55.57 11.16
N LEU A 442 -1.39 54.69 11.32
CA LEU A 442 -2.17 54.54 12.55
C LEU A 442 -1.29 54.12 13.74
N PHE A 443 -0.33 53.21 13.56
CA PHE A 443 0.64 52.86 14.61
C PHE A 443 1.46 54.09 15.07
N VAL A 444 1.88 54.94 14.12
CA VAL A 444 2.67 56.16 14.42
C VAL A 444 1.81 57.19 15.16
N GLU A 445 0.55 57.38 14.73
CA GLU A 445 -0.41 58.27 15.37
C GLU A 445 -0.77 57.80 16.80
N GLN A 446 -0.97 56.50 17.00
CA GLN A 446 -1.12 55.91 18.33
C GLN A 446 0.11 56.14 19.21
N THR A 447 1.33 55.94 18.67
CA THR A 447 2.59 56.17 19.41
C THR A 447 2.73 57.62 19.86
N MET A 448 2.31 58.59 19.04
CA MET A 448 2.31 60.02 19.41
C MET A 448 1.29 60.30 20.52
N ARG A 449 0.06 59.79 20.40
CA ARG A 449 -0.96 59.93 21.44
C ARG A 449 -0.55 59.30 22.77
N GLU A 450 0.04 58.10 22.74
CA GLU A 450 0.55 57.42 23.94
C GLU A 450 1.70 58.21 24.59
N ARG A 451 2.53 58.91 23.81
CA ARG A 451 3.57 59.79 24.34
C ARG A 451 3.00 61.03 25.03
N GLU A 452 1.96 61.63 24.48
CA GLU A 452 1.34 62.87 24.97
C GLU A 452 0.45 62.63 26.21
N ASP A 453 -0.42 61.61 26.20
CA ASP A 453 -1.41 61.30 27.24
C ASP A 453 -0.95 60.18 28.22
N SER A 454 0.32 59.76 28.16
CA SER A 454 0.90 58.60 28.87
C SER A 454 0.45 58.42 30.33
N SER A 455 0.54 59.48 31.14
CA SER A 455 0.22 59.45 32.57
C SER A 455 -1.28 59.19 32.83
N ARG A 456 -2.16 59.78 32.02
CA ARG A 456 -3.61 59.57 32.08
C ARG A 456 -3.96 58.15 31.65
N MET A 457 -3.38 57.65 30.56
CA MET A 457 -3.60 56.28 30.09
C MET A 457 -3.18 55.25 31.14
N HIS A 458 -2.04 55.45 31.81
CA HIS A 458 -1.59 54.60 32.92
C HIS A 458 -2.57 54.62 34.11
N GLN A 459 -3.04 55.80 34.52
CA GLN A 459 -3.98 55.93 35.64
C GLN A 459 -5.34 55.27 35.35
N THR A 460 -5.89 55.45 34.13
CA THR A 460 -7.13 54.78 33.71
C THR A 460 -6.94 53.26 33.69
N PHE A 461 -5.87 52.77 33.05
CA PHE A 461 -5.57 51.33 33.02
C PHE A 461 -5.42 50.74 34.43
N HIS A 462 -4.76 51.44 35.36
CA HIS A 462 -4.63 50.98 36.75
C HIS A 462 -5.99 50.92 37.46
N GLN A 463 -6.86 51.92 37.28
CA GLN A 463 -8.20 51.93 37.85
C GLN A 463 -9.07 50.79 37.31
N ASP A 464 -9.04 50.56 35.99
CA ASP A 464 -9.83 49.50 35.34
C ASP A 464 -9.29 48.10 35.62
N LEU A 465 -7.97 47.93 35.77
CA LEU A 465 -7.34 46.69 36.21
C LEU A 465 -7.70 46.35 37.67
N LEU A 466 -7.86 47.35 38.55
CA LEU A 466 -8.40 47.15 39.90
C LEU A 466 -9.89 46.78 39.88
N ARG A 467 -10.71 47.43 39.03
CA ARG A 467 -12.13 47.05 38.81
C ARG A 467 -12.25 45.62 38.30
N LEU A 468 -11.42 45.24 37.32
CA LEU A 468 -11.37 43.89 36.76
C LEU A 468 -11.02 42.86 37.83
N ARG A 469 -9.92 43.06 38.58
CA ARG A 469 -9.53 42.17 39.69
C ARG A 469 -10.65 41.99 40.72
N LEU A 470 -11.34 43.06 41.10
CA LEU A 470 -12.47 43.02 42.03
C LEU A 470 -13.68 42.28 41.45
N SER A 471 -13.96 42.45 40.15
CA SER A 471 -15.02 41.73 39.45
C SER A 471 -14.71 40.23 39.35
N THR A 472 -13.51 39.87 38.89
CA THR A 472 -13.02 38.49 38.83
C THR A 472 -13.02 37.82 40.19
N ALA A 473 -12.59 38.51 41.26
CA ALA A 473 -12.62 37.98 42.62
C ALA A 473 -14.06 37.70 43.10
N ARG A 474 -15.01 38.61 42.84
CA ARG A 474 -16.44 38.39 43.16
C ARG A 474 -17.03 37.23 42.38
N SER A 475 -16.74 37.12 41.09
CA SER A 475 -17.22 36.02 40.24
C SER A 475 -16.60 34.67 40.65
N CYS A 476 -15.32 34.65 41.01
CA CYS A 476 -14.64 33.48 41.54
C CYS A 476 -15.24 33.01 42.88
N VAL A 477 -15.42 33.91 43.85
CA VAL A 477 -16.09 33.59 45.12
C VAL A 477 -17.52 33.09 44.88
N LYS A 478 -18.25 33.66 43.92
CA LYS A 478 -19.58 33.16 43.55
C LYS A 478 -19.52 31.73 42.98
N ALA A 479 -18.59 31.43 42.07
CA ALA A 479 -18.42 30.11 41.47
C ALA A 479 -18.03 29.04 42.50
N LEU A 480 -17.12 29.39 43.42
CA LEU A 480 -16.74 28.56 44.58
C LEU A 480 -17.95 28.29 45.49
N GLN A 481 -18.76 29.31 45.79
CA GLN A 481 -19.99 29.18 46.59
C GLN A 481 -21.10 28.38 45.90
N SER A 482 -21.11 28.31 44.56
CA SER A 482 -21.99 27.42 43.79
C SER A 482 -21.37 26.07 43.43
N CYS A 483 -20.16 25.76 43.92
CA CYS A 483 -19.38 24.55 43.63
C CYS A 483 -19.27 24.22 42.12
N SER A 484 -19.38 25.22 41.24
CA SER A 484 -19.64 25.06 39.81
C SER A 484 -18.37 24.87 38.97
N ASN A 485 -17.37 24.21 39.56
CA ASN A 485 -16.04 24.02 38.97
C ASN A 485 -15.87 22.56 38.52
N PRO A 486 -15.43 22.28 37.28
CA PRO A 486 -15.16 20.92 36.81
C PRO A 486 -13.81 20.35 37.32
N ILE A 487 -13.14 21.08 38.20
CA ILE A 487 -11.92 20.72 38.92
C ILE A 487 -12.18 21.01 40.40
N SER A 488 -11.84 20.10 41.31
CA SER A 488 -12.02 20.32 42.75
C SER A 488 -10.98 21.29 43.33
N ASP A 489 -11.41 22.10 44.30
CA ASP A 489 -10.56 23.05 45.02
C ASP A 489 -9.85 22.42 46.25
N SER A 490 -10.08 21.12 46.52
CA SER A 490 -9.52 20.38 47.66
C SER A 490 -8.11 19.86 47.39
N SER A 491 -7.10 20.40 48.09
CA SER A 491 -5.68 20.02 47.95
C SER A 491 -5.36 18.55 48.26
N ASP A 492 -6.19 17.87 49.05
CA ASP A 492 -6.02 16.44 49.37
C ASP A 492 -6.67 15.51 48.34
N GLU A 493 -7.63 16.00 47.54
CA GLU A 493 -8.39 15.24 46.54
C GLU A 493 -8.57 16.05 45.24
N PRO A 494 -7.49 16.29 44.46
CA PRO A 494 -7.56 16.98 43.17
C PRO A 494 -8.18 16.06 42.11
N LEU A 495 -9.44 16.33 41.78
CA LEU A 495 -10.26 15.59 40.82
C LEU A 495 -10.62 16.51 39.65
N LYS A 496 -10.64 15.93 38.45
CA LYS A 496 -11.05 16.62 37.21
C LYS A 496 -12.15 15.81 36.53
N ILE A 497 -13.26 16.45 36.19
CA ILE A 497 -14.27 15.89 35.28
C ILE A 497 -14.22 16.60 33.92
N SER A 498 -14.49 15.85 32.87
CA SER A 498 -14.88 16.41 31.56
C SER A 498 -16.05 15.61 31.03
N ALA A 499 -17.02 16.30 30.42
CA ALA A 499 -18.22 15.69 29.89
C ALA A 499 -18.42 16.04 28.41
N GLN A 500 -18.99 15.10 27.66
CA GLN A 500 -19.32 15.23 26.24
C GLN A 500 -20.71 14.63 26.00
N VAL A 501 -21.49 15.22 25.10
CA VAL A 501 -22.78 14.68 24.65
C VAL A 501 -22.59 14.15 23.23
N LEU A 502 -23.02 12.92 22.97
CA LEU A 502 -23.12 12.35 21.62
C LEU A 502 -24.59 12.00 21.33
N GLY A 503 -25.05 12.29 20.12
CA GLY A 503 -26.46 12.12 19.70
C GLY A 503 -27.01 13.39 19.05
N LEU A 504 -27.98 13.23 18.15
CA LEU A 504 -28.63 14.29 17.37
C LEU A 504 -30.17 14.19 17.37
N GLY A 505 -30.74 13.30 18.19
CA GLY A 505 -32.18 13.07 18.29
C GLY A 505 -32.64 13.08 19.76
N PRO A 506 -33.86 12.62 20.07
CA PRO A 506 -34.39 12.66 21.43
C PRO A 506 -33.61 11.79 22.43
N THR A 507 -32.73 10.89 21.98
CA THR A 507 -31.84 10.11 22.85
C THR A 507 -30.39 10.57 22.72
N PHE A 508 -29.81 10.99 23.84
CA PHE A 508 -28.43 11.45 23.96
C PHE A 508 -27.62 10.52 24.85
N GLN A 509 -26.33 10.32 24.53
CA GLN A 509 -25.40 9.58 25.38
C GLN A 509 -24.35 10.51 25.98
N ILE A 510 -24.52 10.83 27.28
CA ILE A 510 -23.54 11.60 28.04
C ILE A 510 -22.34 10.69 28.37
N HIS A 511 -21.17 11.10 27.88
CA HIS A 511 -19.88 10.52 28.20
C HIS A 511 -19.19 11.38 29.26
N LEU A 512 -18.85 10.78 30.39
CA LEU A 512 -18.09 11.42 31.46
C LEU A 512 -16.71 10.79 31.55
N THR A 513 -15.66 11.60 31.56
CA THR A 513 -14.31 11.18 31.94
C THR A 513 -13.97 11.81 33.28
N LEU A 514 -13.63 10.99 34.27
CA LEU A 514 -13.22 11.41 35.60
C LEU A 514 -11.75 10.99 35.83
N GLN A 515 -10.93 11.91 36.30
CA GLN A 515 -9.49 11.72 36.50
C GLN A 515 -9.07 12.17 37.90
N ASN A 516 -8.32 11.32 38.60
CA ASN A 516 -7.61 11.69 39.82
C ASN A 516 -6.23 12.27 39.45
N MET A 517 -5.99 13.51 39.84
CA MET A 517 -4.79 14.29 39.51
C MET A 517 -3.76 14.34 40.65
N SER A 518 -3.85 13.46 41.67
CA SER A 518 -2.97 13.52 42.84
C SER A 518 -1.57 12.95 42.55
N ASP A 519 -0.52 13.78 42.64
CA ASP A 519 0.87 13.31 42.49
C ASP A 519 1.30 12.33 43.60
N ASN A 520 0.71 12.45 44.80
CA ASN A 520 1.08 11.71 46.00
C ASN A 520 0.59 10.25 46.05
N ASN A 521 0.24 9.67 44.90
CA ASN A 521 -0.27 8.29 44.74
C ASN A 521 -1.43 7.92 45.70
N ARG A 522 -2.33 8.87 46.01
CA ARG A 522 -3.48 8.67 46.89
C ARG A 522 -4.73 8.34 46.05
N PRO A 523 -5.29 7.12 46.13
CA PRO A 523 -6.49 6.80 45.37
C PRO A 523 -7.74 7.33 46.07
N SER A 524 -8.58 8.09 45.36
CA SER A 524 -9.86 8.57 45.87
C SER A 524 -10.86 7.43 46.03
N LYS A 525 -11.66 7.50 47.09
CA LYS A 525 -12.61 6.45 47.51
C LYS A 525 -14.00 7.03 47.73
N ASP A 526 -14.98 6.14 47.74
CA ASP A 526 -16.32 6.42 48.25
C ASP A 526 -16.98 7.63 47.57
N LEU A 527 -16.72 7.77 46.26
CA LEU A 527 -17.29 8.80 45.39
C LEU A 527 -18.55 8.27 44.67
N ALA A 528 -19.45 9.18 44.33
CA ALA A 528 -20.58 8.92 43.44
C ALA A 528 -20.81 10.10 42.49
N ILE A 529 -21.18 9.78 41.25
CA ILE A 529 -21.68 10.74 40.26
C ILE A 529 -23.20 10.81 40.41
N VAL A 530 -23.74 12.02 40.48
CA VAL A 530 -25.18 12.30 40.53
C VAL A 530 -25.55 13.26 39.42
N PHE A 531 -26.61 12.96 38.67
CA PHE A 531 -27.17 13.83 37.64
C PHE A 531 -28.39 14.58 38.19
N HIS A 532 -28.58 15.82 37.75
CA HIS A 532 -29.70 16.67 38.14
C HIS A 532 -30.15 17.53 36.96
N CYS A 533 -31.44 17.45 36.64
CA CYS A 533 -32.15 18.12 35.55
C CYS A 533 -33.58 18.47 36.01
N ASP A 534 -34.38 19.14 35.17
CA ASP A 534 -35.84 19.16 35.33
C ASP A 534 -36.41 17.84 34.75
N ASP A 535 -37.03 17.03 35.60
CA ASP A 535 -37.63 15.73 35.25
C ASP A 535 -38.75 15.83 34.19
N LYS A 536 -39.21 17.05 33.86
CA LYS A 536 -40.16 17.33 32.77
C LYS A 536 -39.51 17.40 31.38
N LEU A 537 -38.21 17.68 31.32
CA LEU A 537 -37.48 17.87 30.06
C LEU A 537 -36.63 16.65 29.71
N TYR A 538 -35.96 16.06 30.71
CA TYR A 538 -35.01 14.98 30.52
C TYR A 538 -35.28 13.81 31.48
N HIS A 539 -35.34 12.59 30.95
CA HIS A 539 -35.24 11.36 31.72
C HIS A 539 -33.81 10.81 31.64
N ILE A 540 -33.28 10.27 32.73
CA ILE A 540 -31.90 9.74 32.80
C ILE A 540 -31.97 8.31 33.34
N GLU A 541 -31.50 7.31 32.58
CA GLU A 541 -31.53 5.90 32.99
C GLU A 541 -30.87 5.66 34.35
N LYS A 542 -29.72 6.32 34.57
CA LYS A 542 -28.77 6.05 35.65
C LYS A 542 -28.39 7.37 36.35
N PRO A 543 -29.33 8.00 37.09
CA PRO A 543 -29.12 9.31 37.71
C PRO A 543 -28.13 9.27 38.89
N TYR A 544 -27.77 8.07 39.36
CA TYR A 544 -26.73 7.82 40.36
C TYR A 544 -25.78 6.72 39.84
N ILE A 545 -24.48 7.00 39.83
CA ILE A 545 -23.44 6.04 39.47
C ILE A 545 -22.38 6.03 40.59
N GLN A 546 -22.24 4.90 41.27
CA GLN A 546 -21.16 4.71 42.24
C GLN A 546 -19.81 4.61 41.51
N VAL A 547 -18.83 5.39 41.95
CA VAL A 547 -17.52 5.48 41.30
C VAL A 547 -16.57 4.45 41.95
N PRO A 548 -15.84 3.62 41.17
CA PRO A 548 -14.83 2.72 41.69
C PRO A 548 -13.60 3.47 42.22
N LEU A 549 -12.68 2.76 42.89
CA LEU A 549 -11.41 3.30 43.37
C LEU A 549 -10.64 4.03 42.26
N LEU A 550 -10.50 5.37 42.37
CA LEU A 550 -9.82 6.19 41.37
C LEU A 550 -8.31 6.22 41.64
N VAL A 551 -7.57 5.37 40.93
CA VAL A 551 -6.10 5.39 40.91
C VAL A 551 -5.62 6.67 40.21
N PRO A 552 -4.62 7.40 40.74
CA PRO A 552 -4.11 8.62 40.12
C PRO A 552 -3.59 8.41 38.69
N GLY A 553 -3.73 9.43 37.86
CA GLY A 553 -3.27 9.46 36.47
C GLY A 553 -4.19 8.76 35.46
N LEU A 554 -4.95 7.73 35.88
CA LEU A 554 -5.86 6.99 34.99
C LEU A 554 -7.14 7.79 34.66
N LEU A 555 -7.64 7.58 33.44
CA LEU A 555 -8.91 8.13 32.94
C LEU A 555 -10.03 7.10 33.10
N TYR A 556 -11.03 7.41 33.92
CA TYR A 556 -12.19 6.55 34.13
C TYR A 556 -13.39 7.09 33.34
N ASN A 557 -13.91 6.28 32.41
CA ASN A 557 -15.00 6.68 31.53
C ASN A 557 -16.33 6.06 31.97
N PHE A 558 -17.34 6.89 32.16
CA PHE A 558 -18.72 6.51 32.50
C PHE A 558 -19.66 6.97 31.39
N LYS A 559 -20.75 6.23 31.17
CA LYS A 559 -21.78 6.57 30.19
C LYS A 559 -23.17 6.45 30.80
N THR A 560 -24.04 7.40 30.53
CA THR A 560 -25.50 7.24 30.73
C THR A 560 -26.22 7.70 29.47
N GLN A 561 -27.37 7.09 29.19
CA GLN A 561 -28.32 7.67 28.24
C GLN A 561 -29.21 8.70 28.95
N VAL A 562 -29.66 9.69 28.18
CA VAL A 562 -30.59 10.76 28.56
C VAL A 562 -31.61 10.90 27.44
N GLU A 563 -32.88 10.79 27.78
CA GLU A 563 -34.00 10.87 26.84
C GLU A 563 -34.72 12.22 27.01
N TYR A 564 -35.12 12.83 25.90
CA TYR A 564 -35.93 14.05 25.88
C TYR A 564 -37.42 13.68 25.93
N VAL A 565 -38.15 14.32 26.85
CA VAL A 565 -39.55 13.96 27.17
C VAL A 565 -40.50 15.16 26.96
N SER A 566 -39.99 16.26 26.39
CA SER A 566 -40.73 17.51 26.19
C SER A 566 -41.24 17.64 24.76
N ASP A 567 -42.55 17.90 24.60
CA ASP A 567 -43.18 18.29 23.32
C ASP A 567 -42.88 19.75 22.90
N VAL A 568 -41.95 20.43 23.62
CA VAL A 568 -41.63 21.85 23.42
C VAL A 568 -40.11 22.03 23.38
N ASP A 569 -39.58 22.60 22.30
CA ASP A 569 -38.15 22.87 22.07
C ASP A 569 -37.55 23.85 23.09
N VAL A 570 -37.14 23.31 24.24
CA VAL A 570 -36.43 24.02 25.31
C VAL A 570 -35.20 23.23 25.71
N SER A 571 -34.02 23.75 25.38
CA SER A 571 -32.73 23.25 25.88
C SER A 571 -32.47 23.79 27.29
N ASP A 572 -32.29 22.92 28.28
CA ASP A 572 -31.86 23.29 29.64
C ASP A 572 -30.58 22.53 30.04
N GLN A 573 -30.02 22.86 31.21
CA GLN A 573 -28.74 22.35 31.69
C GLN A 573 -28.87 21.09 32.53
N VAL A 574 -28.30 19.98 32.06
CA VAL A 574 -28.03 18.81 32.90
C VAL A 574 -26.80 19.11 33.76
N ARG A 575 -26.96 19.09 35.09
CA ARG A 575 -25.87 19.24 36.05
C ARG A 575 -25.38 17.88 36.51
N ILE A 576 -24.07 17.69 36.46
CA ILE A 576 -23.37 16.52 37.00
C ILE A 576 -22.60 16.96 38.24
N LEU A 577 -22.87 16.30 39.36
CA LEU A 577 -22.22 16.50 40.65
C LEU A 577 -21.38 15.27 40.97
N VAL A 578 -20.16 15.44 41.50
CA VAL A 578 -19.46 14.32 42.16
C VAL A 578 -19.42 14.60 43.67
N VAL A 579 -19.96 13.67 44.43
CA VAL A 579 -20.07 13.72 45.89
C VAL A 579 -19.24 12.60 46.52
N GLY A 580 -18.56 12.89 47.62
CA GLY A 580 -18.04 11.85 48.51
C GLY A 580 -19.12 11.43 49.52
N GLN A 581 -19.23 10.14 49.83
CA GLN A 581 -20.28 9.59 50.71
C GLN A 581 -20.35 10.25 52.10
N ASN A 582 -19.24 10.84 52.56
CA ASN A 582 -19.13 11.54 53.85
C ASN A 582 -19.37 13.06 53.77
N SER A 583 -19.69 13.63 52.60
CA SER A 583 -19.90 15.06 52.37
C SER A 583 -21.29 15.35 51.83
N THR A 584 -21.96 16.35 52.40
CA THR A 584 -23.23 16.91 51.86
C THR A 584 -23.01 18.01 50.82
N GLN A 585 -21.76 18.41 50.57
CA GLN A 585 -21.37 19.34 49.51
C GLN A 585 -20.65 18.59 48.37
N PRO A 586 -20.95 18.89 47.09
CA PRO A 586 -20.25 18.28 45.96
C PRO A 586 -18.79 18.77 45.91
N LEU A 587 -17.88 17.85 45.59
CA LEU A 587 -16.44 18.13 45.49
C LEU A 587 -16.09 18.87 44.19
N LEU A 588 -16.92 18.69 43.16
CA LEU A 588 -16.84 19.32 41.84
C LEU A 588 -18.19 19.20 41.13
N ALA A 589 -18.45 20.07 40.16
CA ALA A 589 -19.63 20.01 39.31
C ALA A 589 -19.35 20.46 37.87
N ALA A 590 -20.02 19.81 36.93
CA ALA A 590 -20.11 20.24 35.54
C ALA A 590 -21.56 20.55 35.18
N ALA A 591 -21.79 21.59 34.37
CA ALA A 591 -23.08 21.86 33.75
C ALA A 591 -22.94 21.66 32.24
N ILE A 592 -23.77 20.81 31.67
CA ILE A 592 -23.88 20.58 30.24
C ILE A 592 -25.08 21.36 29.74
N ASN A 593 -24.88 22.26 28.77
CA ASN A 593 -25.99 22.69 27.91
C ASN A 593 -26.32 21.49 27.01
N MET A 594 -27.50 20.90 27.14
CA MET A 594 -27.93 19.88 26.17
C MET A 594 -28.15 20.56 24.81
N PRO A 595 -27.81 19.91 23.68
CA PRO A 595 -28.20 20.39 22.37
C PRO A 595 -29.73 20.40 22.22
N ALA A 596 -30.24 21.14 21.24
CA ALA A 596 -31.63 21.00 20.83
C ALA A 596 -31.86 19.60 20.23
N CYS A 597 -33.10 19.10 20.31
CA CYS A 597 -33.50 17.90 19.58
C CYS A 597 -33.96 18.32 18.19
N ASP A 598 -33.33 17.83 17.13
CA ASP A 598 -33.93 17.91 15.81
C ASP A 598 -35.08 16.88 15.76
N ILE A 599 -36.30 17.32 16.08
CA ILE A 599 -37.51 16.50 15.94
C ILE A 599 -37.76 16.31 14.43
N LEU A 600 -37.28 15.18 13.92
CA LEU A 600 -37.64 14.72 12.58
C LEU A 600 -39.11 14.28 12.58
N ASP A 601 -39.99 15.20 12.20
CA ASP A 601 -41.37 14.90 11.79
C ASP A 601 -41.35 13.96 10.57
N ILE A 602 -41.31 12.66 10.82
CA ILE A 602 -41.52 11.63 9.80
C ILE A 602 -43.03 11.52 9.57
N ILE A 603 -43.51 12.25 8.55
CA ILE A 603 -44.91 12.29 8.08
C ILE A 603 -44.95 11.91 6.60
#